data_AF-A0A3P1T601-F1
#
_entry.id   AF-A0A3P1T601-F1
#
_cell.length_a   1.000
_cell.length_b   1.000
_cell.length_c   1.000
_cell.angle_alpha   90.00
_cell.angle_beta   90.00
_cell.angle_gamma   90.00
#
_symmetry.space_group_name_H-M   'P 1'
#
loop_
_entity.id
_entity.type
_entity.pdbx_description
1 polymer ?
#
loop_
_entity_poly.entity_id
_entity_poly.type
_entity_poly.pdbx_seq_one_letter_code
_entity_poly.pdbx_strand_id
1 'polypeptide(L)'
;MNDTNGDREFPNPLEHANDKGIALSGEAHRLLRGHAGDDKPGGLTLVLMHLTADSDAEGVIERAREVMLRLAHLPPSAFADLSAADNVPSWFTQAFAPEPAEGVIDLQDERWPMSGWLYWMDPDQRPWRWWDTAIQDPNHATVRFGISDWPPPVGALEWLLTACGATSVEYSETEDTHPRKQS
;
A
#
# COMPACT_ATOMS: atom_id res chain seq x y z
N MET A 1 -15.08 25.93 -44.54
CA MET A 1 -14.88 24.55 -45.03
C MET A 1 -13.72 23.94 -44.26
N ASN A 2 -14.02 23.00 -43.35
CA ASN A 2 -13.41 21.67 -43.15
C ASN A 2 -12.27 21.28 -44.14
N ASP A 3 -11.18 20.55 -43.81
CA ASP A 3 -10.89 19.44 -42.87
C ASP A 3 -9.34 19.35 -42.67
N THR A 4 -8.79 19.13 -41.47
CA THR A 4 -8.51 17.84 -40.77
C THR A 4 -7.34 17.03 -41.36
N ASN A 5 -6.20 16.94 -40.65
CA ASN A 5 -5.75 15.70 -39.99
C ASN A 5 -4.37 15.92 -39.32
N GLY A 6 -4.37 16.18 -38.01
CA GLY A 6 -3.18 16.08 -37.17
C GLY A 6 -3.13 14.67 -36.61
N ASP A 7 -2.17 13.89 -37.09
CA ASP A 7 -1.83 12.57 -36.60
C ASP A 7 -1.45 12.67 -35.11
N ARG A 8 -2.41 12.37 -34.23
CA ARG A 8 -2.16 12.12 -32.81
C ARG A 8 -1.99 10.62 -32.68
N GLU A 9 -0.75 10.17 -32.68
CA GLU A 9 -0.40 8.83 -32.22
C GLU A 9 -0.92 8.66 -30.78
N PHE A 10 -1.96 7.85 -30.63
CA PHE A 10 -2.44 7.43 -29.32
C PHE A 10 -1.39 6.48 -28.74
N PRO A 11 -0.89 6.70 -27.50
CA PRO A 11 0.04 5.76 -26.90
C PRO A 11 -0.64 4.38 -26.79
N ASN A 12 0.08 3.36 -27.27
CA ASN A 12 -0.34 1.98 -27.31
C ASN A 12 -0.62 1.48 -25.87
N PRO A 13 -1.84 1.04 -25.52
CA PRO A 13 -2.19 0.60 -24.17
C PRO A 13 -1.45 -0.69 -23.73
N LEU A 14 -0.69 -1.33 -24.62
CA LEU A 14 0.04 -2.56 -24.32
C LEU A 14 1.47 -2.33 -23.78
N GLU A 15 2.01 -1.10 -23.81
CA GLU A 15 3.36 -0.85 -23.27
C GLU A 15 3.41 -0.67 -21.74
N HIS A 16 2.26 -0.44 -21.08
CA HIS A 16 2.19 -0.35 -19.62
C HIS A 16 2.07 -1.71 -18.90
N ALA A 17 1.74 -2.79 -19.62
CA ALA A 17 1.55 -4.10 -19.01
C ALA A 17 2.87 -4.78 -18.61
N ASN A 18 3.99 -4.43 -19.27
CA ASN A 18 5.28 -5.07 -19.04
C ASN A 18 6.09 -4.45 -17.89
N ASP A 19 5.75 -3.22 -17.47
CA ASP A 19 6.35 -2.55 -16.29
C ASP A 19 5.79 -3.11 -14.97
N LYS A 20 4.48 -3.43 -14.96
CA LYS A 20 3.78 -3.91 -13.75
C LYS A 20 4.23 -5.28 -13.28
N GLY A 21 4.58 -6.19 -14.20
CA GLY A 21 5.12 -7.52 -13.86
C GLY A 21 6.47 -7.47 -13.14
N ILE A 22 7.32 -6.49 -13.49
CA ILE A 22 8.63 -6.29 -12.86
C ILE A 22 8.46 -5.57 -11.50
N ALA A 23 7.53 -4.61 -11.42
CA ALA A 23 7.17 -3.92 -10.19
C ALA A 23 6.66 -4.84 -9.07
N LEU A 24 5.76 -5.77 -9.41
CA LEU A 24 5.23 -6.79 -8.50
C LEU A 24 6.31 -7.77 -8.06
N SER A 25 7.19 -8.18 -8.99
CA SER A 25 8.33 -9.04 -8.66
C SER A 25 9.34 -8.36 -7.74
N GLY A 26 9.53 -7.04 -7.84
CA GLY A 26 10.37 -6.24 -6.95
C GLY A 26 9.76 -6.01 -5.57
N GLU A 27 8.45 -5.75 -5.49
CA GLU A 27 7.74 -5.62 -4.20
C GLU A 27 7.70 -6.94 -3.43
N ALA A 28 7.32 -8.04 -4.09
CA ALA A 28 7.33 -9.37 -3.47
C ALA A 28 8.74 -9.74 -2.98
N HIS A 29 9.80 -9.38 -3.73
CA HIS A 29 11.17 -9.58 -3.29
C HIS A 29 11.50 -8.77 -2.03
N ARG A 30 11.13 -7.48 -1.97
CA ARG A 30 11.34 -6.62 -0.80
C ARG A 30 10.57 -7.09 0.43
N LEU A 31 9.33 -7.55 0.23
CA LEU A 31 8.52 -8.17 1.28
C LEU A 31 9.19 -9.41 1.88
N LEU A 32 9.84 -10.23 1.04
CA LEU A 32 10.46 -11.49 1.46
C LEU A 32 11.91 -11.37 1.95
N ARG A 33 12.68 -10.38 1.48
CA ARG A 33 14.15 -10.32 1.65
C ARG A 33 14.67 -8.97 2.16
N GLY A 34 13.81 -7.95 2.26
CA GLY A 34 14.24 -6.56 2.43
C GLY A 34 14.87 -6.00 1.15
N HIS A 35 15.35 -4.76 1.21
CA HIS A 35 16.05 -4.16 0.07
C HIS A 35 17.48 -4.74 -0.10
N ALA A 36 17.96 -4.85 -1.34
CA ALA A 36 19.38 -4.96 -1.60
C ALA A 36 19.98 -3.56 -1.41
N GLY A 37 21.03 -3.43 -0.57
CA GLY A 37 21.56 -2.16 -0.05
C GLY A 37 22.00 -1.06 -1.03
N ASP A 38 21.80 -1.22 -2.34
CA ASP A 38 22.13 -0.25 -3.38
C ASP A 38 20.89 0.23 -4.19
N ASP A 39 19.69 -0.31 -3.91
CA ASP A 39 18.45 0.10 -4.58
C ASP A 39 18.01 1.48 -4.10
N LYS A 40 18.24 2.50 -4.93
CA LYS A 40 17.76 3.87 -4.67
C LYS A 40 16.28 3.98 -5.07
N PRO A 41 15.43 4.61 -4.26
CA PRO A 41 14.05 4.91 -4.62
C PRO A 41 14.06 5.95 -5.76
N GLY A 42 14.16 5.48 -7.00
CA GLY A 42 14.25 6.35 -8.18
C GLY A 42 12.99 7.23 -8.30
N GLY A 43 13.06 8.46 -7.78
CA GLY A 43 11.98 9.45 -7.87
C GLY A 43 10.77 9.21 -6.95
N LEU A 44 10.82 8.23 -6.04
CA LEU A 44 9.75 7.96 -5.07
C LEU A 44 10.01 8.70 -3.76
N THR A 45 8.99 9.36 -3.22
CA THR A 45 9.06 9.90 -1.85
C THR A 45 8.91 8.75 -0.88
N LEU A 46 9.88 8.57 0.01
CA LEU A 46 9.79 7.56 1.06
C LEU A 46 8.98 8.12 2.24
N VAL A 47 7.97 7.35 2.63
CA VAL A 47 7.17 7.54 3.84
C VAL A 47 7.56 6.48 4.85
N LEU A 48 7.80 6.90 6.09
CA LEU A 48 8.07 6.02 7.22
C LEU A 48 6.84 5.94 8.11
N MET A 49 6.48 4.72 8.46
CA MET A 49 5.50 4.43 9.51
C MET A 49 6.23 3.78 10.68
N HIS A 50 6.22 4.47 11.81
CA HIS A 50 6.74 4.00 13.08
C HIS A 50 5.62 3.28 13.80
N LEU A 51 5.75 1.96 13.98
CA LEU A 51 4.76 1.19 14.71
C LEU A 51 5.27 0.86 16.10
N THR A 52 4.34 0.88 17.06
CA THR A 52 4.52 0.37 18.41
C THR A 52 3.61 -0.84 18.62
N ALA A 53 4.13 -1.87 19.28
CA ALA A 53 3.43 -3.10 19.61
C ALA A 53 3.76 -3.56 21.05
N ASP A 54 2.96 -4.47 21.59
CA ASP A 54 3.19 -5.06 22.91
C ASP A 54 4.17 -6.24 22.81
N SER A 55 5.46 -5.92 22.77
CA SER A 55 6.57 -6.89 22.68
C SER A 55 6.48 -7.89 21.50
N ASP A 56 5.71 -7.57 20.46
CA ASP A 56 5.48 -8.39 19.26
C ASP A 56 5.63 -7.59 17.95
N ALA A 57 6.49 -6.57 17.93
CA ALA A 57 6.68 -5.73 16.73
C ALA A 57 7.11 -6.55 15.50
N GLU A 58 7.94 -7.57 15.68
CA GLU A 58 8.30 -8.53 14.63
C GLU A 58 7.08 -9.29 14.11
N GLY A 59 6.23 -9.80 15.01
CA GLY A 59 4.99 -10.51 14.64
C GLY A 59 4.02 -9.63 13.86
N VAL A 60 3.90 -8.34 14.21
CA VAL A 60 3.11 -7.36 13.46
C VAL A 60 3.62 -7.22 12.03
N ILE A 61 4.95 -7.10 11.84
CA ILE A 61 5.56 -7.00 10.51
C ILE A 61 5.34 -8.28 9.70
N GLU A 62 5.53 -9.45 10.30
CA GLU A 62 5.34 -10.73 9.60
C GLU A 62 3.88 -10.93 9.17
N ARG A 63 2.91 -10.56 10.01
CA ARG A 63 1.48 -10.55 9.66
C ARG A 63 1.17 -9.57 8.53
N ALA A 64 1.73 -8.36 8.56
CA ALA A 64 1.55 -7.39 7.50
C ALA A 64 2.14 -7.88 6.17
N ARG A 65 3.33 -8.49 6.21
CA ARG A 65 3.95 -9.12 5.03
C ARG A 65 3.11 -10.27 4.49
N GLU A 66 2.60 -11.13 5.37
CA GLU A 66 1.73 -12.23 4.98
C GLU A 66 0.51 -11.72 4.20
N VAL A 67 -0.20 -10.72 4.74
CA VAL A 67 -1.36 -10.10 4.08
C VAL A 67 -0.97 -9.53 2.71
N MET A 68 0.09 -8.71 2.66
CA MET A 68 0.53 -8.08 1.41
C MET A 68 0.97 -9.10 0.36
N LEU A 69 1.65 -10.18 0.75
CA LEU A 69 2.08 -11.24 -0.18
C LEU A 69 0.91 -12.01 -0.77
N ARG A 70 -0.14 -12.26 0.02
CA ARG A 70 -1.35 -12.91 -0.48
C ARG A 70 -2.10 -12.03 -1.49
N LEU A 71 -2.09 -10.71 -1.29
CA LEU A 71 -2.71 -9.75 -2.20
C LEU A 71 -1.87 -9.49 -3.45
N ALA A 72 -0.54 -9.52 -3.34
CA ALA A 72 0.37 -9.17 -4.44
C ALA A 72 0.16 -10.02 -5.70
N HIS A 73 -0.30 -11.27 -5.57
CA HIS A 73 -0.49 -12.15 -6.73
C HIS A 73 -1.89 -12.09 -7.34
N LEU A 74 -2.79 -11.28 -6.79
CA LEU A 74 -4.17 -11.21 -7.25
C LEU A 74 -4.34 -10.25 -8.43
N PRO A 75 -5.23 -10.57 -9.37
CA PRO A 75 -5.59 -9.64 -10.45
C PRO A 75 -6.41 -8.45 -9.89
N PRO A 76 -6.36 -7.27 -10.54
CA PRO A 76 -7.18 -6.10 -10.16
C PRO A 76 -8.68 -6.41 -10.03
N SER A 77 -9.18 -7.36 -10.83
CA SER A 77 -10.57 -7.81 -10.77
C SER A 77 -10.98 -8.38 -9.40
N ALA A 78 -10.04 -8.98 -8.66
CA ALA A 78 -10.31 -9.51 -7.32
C ALA A 78 -10.53 -8.40 -6.29
N PHE A 79 -9.95 -7.21 -6.50
CA PHE A 79 -10.17 -6.05 -5.64
C PHE A 79 -11.50 -5.37 -5.97
N ALA A 80 -11.85 -5.28 -7.27
CA ALA A 80 -13.11 -4.69 -7.71
C ALA A 80 -14.35 -5.49 -7.28
N ASP A 81 -14.27 -6.82 -7.25
CA ASP A 81 -15.33 -7.74 -6.82
C ASP A 81 -15.23 -8.10 -5.31
N LEU A 82 -14.23 -7.57 -4.60
CA LEU A 82 -13.96 -7.83 -3.18
C LEU A 82 -13.54 -9.27 -2.83
N SER A 83 -13.45 -10.19 -3.80
CA SER A 83 -12.92 -11.56 -3.60
C SER A 83 -11.45 -11.61 -3.15
N ALA A 84 -10.72 -10.50 -3.20
CA ALA A 84 -9.43 -10.36 -2.54
C ALA A 84 -9.51 -10.57 -1.02
N ALA A 85 -10.65 -10.26 -0.39
CA ALA A 85 -10.87 -10.48 1.04
C ALA A 85 -10.84 -11.98 1.42
N ASP A 86 -11.24 -12.88 0.53
CA ASP A 86 -11.20 -14.33 0.77
C ASP A 86 -9.77 -14.91 0.82
N ASN A 87 -8.80 -14.15 0.33
CA ASN A 87 -7.41 -14.59 0.25
C ASN A 87 -6.60 -14.20 1.50
N VAL A 88 -7.03 -13.19 2.25
CA VAL A 88 -6.35 -12.75 3.47
C VAL A 88 -6.78 -13.58 4.69
N PRO A 89 -5.96 -13.67 5.74
CA PRO A 89 -6.32 -14.43 6.93
C PRO A 89 -7.59 -13.91 7.62
N SER A 90 -8.37 -14.82 8.22
CA SER A 90 -9.62 -14.44 8.89
C SER A 90 -9.43 -13.51 10.09
N TRP A 91 -8.28 -13.59 10.78
CA TRP A 91 -7.95 -12.65 11.86
C TRP A 91 -7.81 -11.22 11.35
N PHE A 92 -7.41 -11.05 10.08
CA PHE A 92 -7.28 -9.75 9.45
C PHE A 92 -8.65 -9.21 9.07
N THR A 93 -9.50 -10.01 8.42
CA THR A 93 -10.86 -9.57 8.03
C THR A 93 -11.74 -9.24 9.23
N GLN A 94 -11.55 -9.94 10.37
CA GLN A 94 -12.26 -9.65 11.62
C GLN A 94 -11.89 -8.31 12.26
N ALA A 95 -10.75 -7.71 11.89
CA ALA A 95 -10.38 -6.39 12.37
C ALA A 95 -11.15 -5.25 11.68
N PHE A 96 -11.79 -5.49 10.53
CA PHE A 96 -12.50 -4.47 9.77
C PHE A 96 -13.91 -4.20 10.32
N ALA A 97 -14.42 -2.99 10.04
CA ALA A 97 -15.81 -2.66 10.27
C ALA A 97 -16.72 -3.53 9.37
N PRO A 98 -17.97 -3.81 9.79
CA PRO A 98 -18.97 -4.30 8.87
C PRO A 98 -19.13 -3.34 7.69
N GLU A 99 -19.40 -3.90 6.51
CA GLU A 99 -19.64 -3.08 5.33
C GLU A 99 -20.81 -2.12 5.59
N PRO A 100 -20.64 -0.82 5.32
CA PRO A 100 -21.71 0.13 5.51
C PRO A 100 -22.89 -0.28 4.65
N ALA A 101 -24.09 -0.31 5.24
CA ALA A 101 -25.31 -0.34 4.45
C ALA A 101 -25.30 0.87 3.50
N GLU A 102 -25.80 0.72 2.27
CA GLU A 102 -25.77 1.76 1.23
C GLU A 102 -26.00 3.18 1.80
N GLY A 103 -24.95 4.00 1.74
CA GLY A 103 -25.00 5.42 2.14
C GLY A 103 -24.90 5.70 3.64
N VAL A 104 -24.73 4.70 4.52
CA VAL A 104 -24.58 4.88 5.97
C VAL A 104 -23.16 4.52 6.40
N ILE A 105 -22.28 5.52 6.40
CA ILE A 105 -20.97 5.39 7.04
C ILE A 105 -21.16 5.71 8.52
N ASP A 106 -20.98 4.72 9.40
CA ASP A 106 -20.93 4.99 10.83
C ASP A 106 -19.59 5.66 11.15
N LEU A 107 -19.62 6.97 11.35
CA LEU A 107 -18.43 7.77 11.65
C LEU A 107 -17.89 7.55 13.07
N GLN A 108 -18.57 6.74 13.89
CA GLN A 108 -18.12 6.39 15.25
C GLN A 108 -17.32 5.08 15.26
N ASP A 109 -17.45 4.25 14.23
CA ASP A 109 -16.59 3.09 14.04
C ASP A 109 -15.26 3.54 13.41
N GLU A 110 -14.21 3.55 14.23
CA GLU A 110 -12.86 3.91 13.80
C GLU A 110 -12.22 2.83 12.91
N ARG A 111 -12.88 1.66 12.74
CA ARG A 111 -12.40 0.60 11.85
C ARG A 111 -12.75 0.92 10.40
N TRP A 112 -11.80 0.65 9.51
CA TRP A 112 -12.04 0.77 8.08
C TRP A 112 -13.01 -0.32 7.60
N PRO A 113 -13.92 -0.03 6.65
CA PRO A 113 -14.62 -1.07 5.91
C PRO A 113 -13.63 -1.77 4.96
N MET A 114 -13.83 -3.07 4.76
CA MET A 114 -12.93 -3.89 3.95
C MET A 114 -12.88 -3.41 2.50
N SER A 115 -14.03 -3.04 1.94
CA SER A 115 -14.12 -2.50 0.57
C SER A 115 -13.31 -1.21 0.38
N GLY A 116 -13.43 -0.27 1.33
CA GLY A 116 -12.68 0.98 1.30
C GLY A 116 -11.18 0.78 1.45
N TRP A 117 -10.76 -0.23 2.21
CA TRP A 117 -9.35 -0.58 2.34
C TRP A 117 -8.79 -1.28 1.10
N LEU A 118 -9.52 -2.26 0.54
CA LEU A 118 -9.09 -2.98 -0.67
C LEU A 118 -8.90 -2.06 -1.88
N TYR A 119 -9.69 -0.98 -1.99
CA TYR A 119 -9.49 0.06 -3.00
C TYR A 119 -8.05 0.61 -3.01
N TRP A 120 -7.45 0.81 -1.83
CA TRP A 120 -6.07 1.31 -1.69
C TRP A 120 -5.00 0.24 -1.83
N MET A 121 -5.40 -1.03 -1.87
CA MET A 121 -4.53 -2.19 -2.06
C MET A 121 -4.53 -2.69 -3.50
N ASP A 122 -5.47 -2.21 -4.31
CA ASP A 122 -5.55 -2.54 -5.73
C ASP A 122 -4.28 -2.09 -6.47
N PRO A 123 -3.60 -3.00 -7.21
CA PRO A 123 -2.34 -2.68 -7.88
C PRO A 123 -2.46 -1.69 -9.03
N ASP A 124 -3.67 -1.43 -9.54
CA ASP A 124 -3.91 -0.39 -10.57
C ASP A 124 -4.18 0.99 -9.94
N GLN A 125 -4.77 1.05 -8.75
CA GLN A 125 -5.10 2.30 -8.06
C GLN A 125 -4.03 2.76 -7.05
N ARG A 126 -3.19 1.86 -6.53
CA ARG A 126 -2.29 2.22 -5.41
C ARG A 126 -1.10 3.08 -5.89
N PRO A 127 -0.94 4.31 -5.36
CA PRO A 127 0.21 5.15 -5.67
C PRO A 127 1.45 4.76 -4.85
N TRP A 128 1.38 3.75 -4.00
CA TRP A 128 2.43 3.38 -3.05
C TRP A 128 2.88 1.93 -3.24
N ARG A 129 4.08 1.63 -2.74
CA ARG A 129 4.65 0.27 -2.73
C ARG A 129 5.40 -0.01 -1.44
N TRP A 130 5.39 -1.25 -1.01
CA TRP A 130 6.22 -1.67 0.14
C TRP A 130 7.71 -1.59 -0.23
N TRP A 131 8.48 -0.87 0.60
CA TRP A 131 9.90 -0.65 0.36
C TRP A 131 10.77 -1.50 1.28
N ASP A 132 10.68 -1.28 2.58
CA ASP A 132 11.62 -1.91 3.53
C ASP A 132 11.02 -1.92 4.93
N THR A 133 11.57 -2.76 5.80
CA THR A 133 11.23 -2.74 7.22
C THR A 133 12.47 -2.87 8.07
N ALA A 134 12.50 -2.13 9.18
CA ALA A 134 13.47 -2.39 10.24
C ALA A 134 12.73 -2.70 11.54
N ILE A 135 13.26 -3.66 12.29
CA ILE A 135 12.82 -3.94 13.65
C ILE A 135 13.89 -3.33 14.56
N GLN A 136 13.49 -2.40 15.42
CA GLN A 136 14.41 -1.75 16.34
C GLN A 136 14.53 -2.57 17.64
N ASP A 137 13.40 -3.02 18.16
CA ASP A 137 13.29 -3.78 19.40
C ASP A 137 11.92 -4.50 19.45
N PRO A 138 11.62 -5.33 20.47
CA PRO A 138 10.37 -6.07 20.54
C PRO A 138 9.11 -5.20 20.50
N ASN A 139 9.20 -3.92 20.86
CA ASN A 139 8.06 -3.01 20.92
C ASN A 139 8.01 -2.04 19.73
N HIS A 140 9.11 -1.81 19.03
CA HIS A 140 9.20 -0.80 17.97
C HIS A 140 9.74 -1.36 16.65
N ALA A 141 9.01 -1.08 15.58
CA ALA A 141 9.44 -1.36 14.21
C ALA A 141 9.10 -0.18 13.29
N THR A 142 9.73 -0.15 12.12
CA THR A 142 9.48 0.82 11.05
C THR A 142 9.18 0.13 9.75
N VAL A 143 8.18 0.65 9.03
CA VAL A 143 7.87 0.26 7.66
C VAL A 143 8.08 1.46 6.75
N ARG A 144 8.83 1.24 5.67
CA ARG A 144 9.06 2.23 4.62
C ARG A 144 8.16 1.91 3.45
N PHE A 145 7.41 2.91 2.99
CA PHE A 145 6.60 2.86 1.79
C PHE A 145 7.15 3.86 0.78
N GLY A 146 7.28 3.45 -0.49
CA GLY A 146 7.59 4.35 -1.59
C GLY A 146 6.32 4.90 -2.20
N ILE A 147 6.16 6.23 -2.21
CA ILE A 147 5.01 6.95 -2.75
C ILE A 147 5.37 7.52 -4.13
N SER A 148 4.52 7.23 -5.10
CA SER A 148 4.65 7.61 -6.51
C SER A 148 3.74 8.78 -6.88
N ASP A 149 2.63 8.96 -6.16
CA ASP A 149 1.64 10.01 -6.38
C ASP A 149 1.02 10.48 -5.06
N TRP A 150 0.67 11.76 -4.97
CA TRP A 150 0.20 12.41 -3.73
C TRP A 150 -1.28 12.79 -3.82
N PRO A 151 -2.06 12.67 -2.73
CA PRO A 151 -1.65 12.32 -1.37
C PRO A 151 -1.54 10.81 -1.10
N PRO A 152 -0.62 10.37 -0.21
CA PRO A 152 -0.52 8.97 0.18
C PRO A 152 -1.74 8.54 1.01
N PRO A 153 -2.19 7.28 0.88
CA PRO A 153 -3.29 6.76 1.67
C PRO A 153 -2.82 6.35 3.08
N VAL A 154 -2.35 7.34 3.86
CA VAL A 154 -1.76 7.14 5.19
C VAL A 154 -2.70 6.34 6.09
N GLY A 155 -3.98 6.71 6.16
CA GLY A 155 -4.94 5.99 7.00
C GLY A 155 -5.14 4.52 6.63
N ALA A 156 -5.08 4.16 5.34
CA ALA A 156 -5.20 2.75 4.93
C ALA A 156 -3.96 1.92 5.27
N LEU A 157 -2.78 2.56 5.21
CA LEU A 157 -1.50 1.95 5.57
C LEU A 157 -1.33 1.83 7.09
N GLU A 158 -1.74 2.83 7.86
CA GLU A 158 -1.84 2.74 9.32
C GLU A 158 -2.78 1.62 9.72
N TRP A 159 -3.96 1.54 9.09
CA TRP A 159 -4.94 0.50 9.38
C TRP A 159 -4.40 -0.91 9.15
N LEU A 160 -3.63 -1.14 8.08
CA LEU A 160 -2.96 -2.42 7.84
C LEU A 160 -2.11 -2.85 9.04
N LEU A 161 -1.32 -1.93 9.61
CA LEU A 161 -0.43 -2.22 10.74
C LEU A 161 -1.23 -2.39 12.04
N THR A 162 -2.24 -1.56 12.28
CA THR A 162 -3.14 -1.69 13.43
C THR A 162 -3.90 -3.02 13.42
N ALA A 163 -4.46 -3.42 12.28
CA ALA A 163 -5.13 -4.71 12.12
C ALA A 163 -4.18 -5.92 12.29
N CYS A 164 -2.87 -5.72 12.08
CA CYS A 164 -1.83 -6.73 12.34
C CYS A 164 -1.36 -6.78 13.81
N GLY A 165 -1.84 -5.88 14.67
CA GLY A 165 -1.54 -5.84 16.10
C GLY A 165 -0.71 -4.65 16.57
N ALA A 166 -0.45 -3.64 15.73
CA ALA A 166 0.15 -2.40 16.20
C ALA A 166 -0.80 -1.66 17.14
N THR A 167 -0.30 -1.22 18.29
CA THR A 167 -1.05 -0.43 19.27
C THR A 167 -1.02 1.06 18.95
N SER A 168 0.01 1.51 18.23
CA SER A 168 0.12 2.88 17.72
C SER A 168 0.96 2.86 16.45
N VAL A 169 0.58 3.73 15.50
CA VAL A 169 1.33 3.97 14.27
C VAL A 169 1.50 5.46 14.13
N GLU A 170 2.72 5.91 13.86
CA GLU A 170 3.03 7.31 13.60
C GLU A 170 3.64 7.45 12.21
N TYR A 171 3.06 8.34 11.41
CA TYR A 171 3.54 8.70 10.09
C TYR A 171 4.64 9.76 10.17
N SER A 172 5.72 9.57 9.42
CA SER A 172 6.79 10.55 9.24
C SER A 172 7.29 10.54 7.81
N GLU A 173 7.47 11.73 7.24
CA GLU A 173 8.11 11.90 5.93
C GLU A 173 9.62 11.83 6.12
N THR A 174 10.31 10.94 5.40
CA THR A 174 11.77 11.10 5.29
C THR A 174 12.04 12.25 4.36
N GLU A 175 12.60 13.33 4.90
CA GLU A 175 13.15 14.45 4.13
C GLU A 175 14.35 13.97 3.29
N ASP A 176 14.08 13.27 2.18
CA ASP A 176 15.05 13.20 1.08
C ASP A 176 14.70 14.29 0.07
N THR A 177 15.28 15.47 0.34
CA THR A 177 15.39 16.67 -0.50
C THR A 177 14.81 16.55 -1.92
N HIS A 178 13.52 16.87 -2.09
CA HIS A 178 13.02 17.40 -3.36
C HIS A 178 12.55 18.84 -3.13
N PRO A 179 13.22 19.84 -3.72
CA PRO A 179 12.81 21.23 -3.52
C PRO A 179 11.40 21.39 -4.06
N ARG A 180 10.45 21.74 -3.18
CA ARG A 180 9.12 22.20 -3.58
C ARG A 180 9.32 23.34 -4.58
N LYS A 181 9.07 23.07 -5.86
CA LYS A 181 8.85 24.14 -6.84
C LYS A 181 7.51 24.76 -6.48
N GLN A 182 7.55 25.78 -5.62
CA GLN A 182 6.49 26.77 -5.53
C GLN A 182 6.33 27.39 -6.91
N SER A 183 5.16 27.21 -7.51
CA SER A 183 4.67 28.05 -8.62
C SER A 183 4.03 29.31 -8.07
#